data_AF-A0A0W8G508-F1
#
_entry.id   AF-A0A0W8G508-F1
#
_cell.length_a   1.000
_cell.length_b   1.000
_cell.length_c   1.000
_cell.angle_alpha   90.00
_cell.angle_beta   90.00
_cell.angle_gamma   90.00
#
_symmetry.space_group_name_H-M   'P 1'
#
loop_
_entity.id
_entity.type
_entity.pdbx_description
1 polymer ?
#
loop_
_entity_poly.entity_id
_entity_poly.type
_entity_poly.pdbx_seq_one_letter_code
_entity_poly.pdbx_strand_id
1 'polypeptide(L)'
;MGPDFTDTNPMVDGLPIPEVLPLRGADAASGNAAAALKDYLLHVHAALSAHPINTNRAARGLCPVNAVVTQRPGRPGCPEPFFVRHGLRALSVASGIIYHGLCAYLGMDVEKCADTGDPGGDLAKRLAFARDSLDQYDFIHVHTKAPDEAAHTKSPEKKRRVIEALDAGLGQMVDAFLDDPGVVVAVTADHSTPSAGPLIHCGEPVPLVVCGPGVRRDAVTRFDEVAAACGALGHPRGTELMRVLQNAMDRARLAGIRETADPRDFWPAPCAPFRVR
;
A
#
# COMPACT_ATOMS: atom_id res chain seq x y z
N MET A 1 -10.06 4.85 18.65
CA MET A 1 -11.14 4.31 17.80
C MET A 1 -11.56 5.42 16.85
N GLY A 2 -11.71 5.08 15.57
CA GLY A 2 -12.23 6.01 14.56
C GLY A 2 -13.72 6.25 14.79
N PRO A 3 -14.35 7.16 14.04
CA PRO A 3 -15.79 7.26 14.12
C PRO A 3 -16.42 6.04 13.44
N ASP A 4 -17.28 5.34 14.17
CA ASP A 4 -17.87 4.06 13.77
C ASP A 4 -19.25 4.30 13.13
N PHE A 5 -19.28 4.58 11.82
CA PHE A 5 -20.51 4.71 11.03
C PHE A 5 -20.37 4.15 9.60
N THR A 6 -21.49 3.95 8.90
CA THR A 6 -21.56 3.33 7.58
C THR A 6 -21.14 4.25 6.44
N ASP A 7 -20.70 3.63 5.34
CA ASP A 7 -20.38 4.30 4.08
C ASP A 7 -21.63 4.64 3.26
N THR A 8 -21.50 5.59 2.33
CA THR A 8 -22.57 5.98 1.40
C THR A 8 -22.26 5.61 -0.06
N ASN A 9 -21.06 5.12 -0.36
CA ASN A 9 -20.73 4.59 -1.68
C ASN A 9 -20.79 3.05 -1.68
N PRO A 10 -21.78 2.43 -2.37
CA PRO A 10 -21.91 0.98 -2.46
C PRO A 10 -20.88 0.32 -3.40
N MET A 11 -20.02 1.10 -4.09
CA MET A 11 -19.05 0.62 -5.10
C MET A 11 -19.67 -0.09 -6.31
N VAL A 12 -20.99 0.00 -6.47
CA VAL A 12 -21.74 -0.63 -7.55
C VAL A 12 -22.79 0.36 -8.05
N ASP A 13 -22.81 0.55 -9.37
CA ASP A 13 -23.77 1.44 -10.01
C ASP A 13 -25.21 0.88 -9.96
N GLY A 14 -26.18 1.78 -10.04
CA GLY A 14 -27.62 1.42 -10.08
C GLY A 14 -28.25 1.14 -8.72
N LEU A 15 -27.48 1.15 -7.64
CA LEU A 15 -28.00 1.07 -6.27
C LEU A 15 -28.26 2.47 -5.68
N PRO A 16 -29.25 2.61 -4.78
CA PRO A 16 -29.42 3.82 -4.00
C PRO A 16 -28.18 4.12 -3.14
N ILE A 17 -27.92 5.40 -2.90
CA ILE A 17 -26.93 5.85 -1.91
C ILE A 17 -27.43 5.42 -0.51
N PRO A 18 -26.70 4.54 0.22
CA PRO A 18 -27.06 4.14 1.56
C PRO A 18 -27.03 5.32 2.54
N GLU A 19 -27.82 5.22 3.61
CA GLU A 19 -27.81 6.22 4.68
C GLU A 19 -26.54 6.13 5.54
N VAL A 20 -26.11 7.28 6.09
CA VAL A 20 -25.04 7.33 7.10
C VAL A 20 -25.62 6.94 8.45
N LEU A 21 -25.29 5.75 8.92
CA LEU A 21 -25.81 5.17 10.16
C LEU A 21 -24.64 4.83 11.11
N PRO A 22 -24.76 5.10 12.42
CA PRO A 22 -23.80 4.59 13.39
C PRO A 22 -23.74 3.07 13.35
N LEU A 23 -22.55 2.49 13.48
CA LEU A 23 -22.41 1.03 13.59
C LEU A 23 -23.05 0.53 14.90
N ARG A 24 -23.39 -0.76 14.94
CA ARG A 24 -23.93 -1.37 16.17
C ARG A 24 -22.89 -1.26 17.29
N GLY A 25 -23.26 -0.61 18.39
CA GLY A 25 -22.38 -0.39 19.54
C GLY A 25 -21.49 0.84 19.43
N ALA A 26 -21.67 1.66 18.40
CA ALA A 26 -20.95 2.93 18.25
C ALA A 26 -21.26 3.89 19.41
N ASP A 27 -20.26 4.69 19.79
CA ASP A 27 -20.39 5.69 20.84
C ASP A 27 -21.18 6.93 20.40
N ALA A 28 -21.51 7.80 21.36
CA ALA A 28 -22.24 9.04 21.09
C ALA A 28 -21.48 9.96 20.12
N ALA A 29 -20.14 9.94 20.15
CA ALA A 29 -19.31 10.73 19.25
C ALA A 29 -19.47 10.27 17.78
N SER A 30 -19.48 8.97 17.54
CA SER A 30 -19.74 8.37 16.23
C SER A 30 -21.16 8.66 15.74
N GLY A 31 -22.14 8.64 16.66
CA GLY A 31 -23.51 9.07 16.39
C GLY A 31 -23.60 10.52 15.89
N ASN A 32 -22.94 11.44 16.61
CA ASN A 32 -22.89 12.84 16.23
C ASN A 32 -22.15 13.07 14.91
N ALA A 33 -21.06 12.34 14.66
CA ALA A 33 -20.31 12.41 13.42
C ALA A 33 -21.13 11.92 12.21
N ALA A 34 -21.89 10.82 12.37
CA ALA A 34 -22.81 10.32 11.35
C ALA A 34 -23.90 11.34 11.00
N ALA A 35 -24.51 11.96 12.02
CA ALA A 35 -25.53 13.00 11.83
C ALA A 35 -24.95 14.23 11.12
N ALA A 36 -23.78 14.71 11.56
CA ALA A 36 -23.10 15.84 10.94
C ALA A 36 -22.73 15.56 9.47
N LEU A 37 -22.24 14.35 9.17
CA LEU A 37 -21.95 13.94 7.79
C LEU A 37 -23.22 13.89 6.95
N LYS A 38 -24.32 13.34 7.47
CA LYS A 38 -25.61 13.32 6.78
C LYS A 38 -26.08 14.74 6.43
N ASP A 39 -26.08 15.65 7.40
CA ASP A 39 -26.48 17.05 7.18
C ASP A 39 -25.60 17.73 6.13
N TYR A 40 -24.29 17.48 6.17
CA TYR A 40 -23.35 17.96 5.17
C TYR A 40 -23.66 17.41 3.76
N LEU A 41 -23.90 16.11 3.63
CA LEU A 41 -24.21 15.50 2.33
C LEU A 41 -25.54 16.00 1.75
N LEU A 42 -26.55 16.24 2.59
CA LEU A 42 -27.81 16.87 2.19
C LEU A 42 -27.59 18.31 1.70
N HIS A 43 -26.76 19.08 2.42
CA HIS A 43 -26.38 20.43 2.02
C HIS A 43 -25.65 20.43 0.67
N VAL A 44 -24.65 19.56 0.50
CA VAL A 44 -23.91 19.39 -0.75
C VAL A 44 -24.86 19.02 -1.89
N HIS A 45 -25.81 18.13 -1.67
CA HIS A 45 -26.78 17.74 -2.69
C HIS A 45 -27.64 18.91 -3.15
N ALA A 46 -28.17 19.70 -2.20
CA ALA A 46 -28.96 20.88 -2.53
C ALA A 46 -28.13 21.93 -3.29
N ALA A 47 -26.92 22.22 -2.81
CA ALA A 47 -26.01 23.19 -3.42
C ALA A 47 -25.60 22.79 -4.84
N LEU A 48 -25.19 21.54 -5.04
CA LEU A 48 -24.78 21.03 -6.35
C LEU A 48 -25.97 20.92 -7.30
N SER A 49 -27.16 20.51 -6.83
CA SER A 49 -28.36 20.42 -7.68
C SER A 49 -28.77 21.77 -8.27
N ALA A 50 -28.60 22.85 -7.50
CA ALA A 50 -28.87 24.22 -7.94
C ALA A 50 -27.71 24.84 -8.75
N HIS A 51 -26.56 24.16 -8.85
CA HIS A 51 -25.37 24.72 -9.47
C HIS A 51 -25.55 24.90 -11.00
N PRO A 52 -25.13 26.04 -11.60
CA PRO A 52 -25.32 26.31 -13.03
C PRO A 52 -24.77 25.22 -13.96
N ILE A 53 -23.70 24.53 -13.57
CA ILE A 53 -23.16 23.37 -14.30
C ILE A 53 -24.22 22.27 -14.43
N ASN A 54 -24.95 21.94 -13.36
CA ASN A 54 -25.98 20.90 -13.39
C ASN A 54 -27.22 21.35 -14.14
N THR A 55 -27.58 22.63 -14.08
CA THR A 55 -28.61 23.21 -14.96
C THR A 55 -28.25 23.05 -16.44
N ASN A 56 -27.01 23.34 -16.82
CA ASN A 56 -26.53 23.17 -18.19
C ASN A 56 -26.48 21.69 -18.62
N ARG A 57 -26.05 20.79 -17.74
CA ARG A 57 -26.05 19.34 -17.98
C ARG A 57 -27.47 18.82 -18.25
N ALA A 58 -28.43 19.22 -17.42
CA ALA A 58 -29.83 18.85 -17.59
C ALA A 58 -30.41 19.36 -18.92
N ALA A 59 -30.11 20.61 -19.31
CA ALA A 59 -30.51 21.17 -20.60
C ALA A 59 -29.94 20.40 -21.81
N ARG A 60 -28.85 19.64 -21.61
CA ARG A 60 -28.22 18.77 -22.61
C ARG A 60 -28.61 17.30 -22.49
N GLY A 61 -29.56 16.96 -21.61
CA GLY A 61 -29.97 15.57 -21.35
C GLY A 61 -28.93 14.72 -20.62
N LEU A 62 -27.94 15.34 -19.96
CA LEU A 62 -26.92 14.64 -19.17
C LEU A 62 -27.34 14.54 -17.70
N CYS A 63 -27.01 13.42 -17.04
CA CYS A 63 -27.25 13.23 -15.62
C CYS A 63 -26.54 14.33 -14.78
N PRO A 64 -27.18 14.89 -13.74
CA PRO A 64 -26.51 15.84 -12.85
C PRO A 64 -25.39 15.16 -12.07
N VAL A 65 -24.34 15.92 -11.74
CA VAL A 65 -23.28 15.55 -10.80
C VAL A 65 -23.56 16.33 -9.52
N ASN A 66 -24.49 15.81 -8.71
CA ASN A 66 -25.08 16.53 -7.59
C ASN A 66 -25.02 15.78 -6.28
N ALA A 67 -24.20 14.74 -6.16
CA ALA A 67 -24.02 14.03 -4.91
C ALA A 67 -22.54 13.74 -4.67
N VAL A 68 -22.16 13.73 -3.41
CA VAL A 68 -20.88 13.21 -2.94
C VAL A 68 -21.17 11.96 -2.14
N VAL A 69 -20.39 10.91 -2.37
CA VAL A 69 -20.44 9.67 -1.61
C VAL A 69 -19.12 9.49 -0.86
N THR A 70 -19.17 8.87 0.31
CA THR A 70 -18.07 8.75 1.26
C THR A 70 -17.80 7.30 1.60
N GLN A 71 -16.54 7.01 1.93
CA GLN A 71 -16.08 5.67 2.29
C GLN A 71 -15.05 5.69 3.39
N ARG A 72 -15.04 4.62 4.20
CA ARG A 72 -14.02 4.24 5.18
C ARG A 72 -13.72 5.41 6.13
N PRO A 73 -14.68 5.81 6.96
CA PRO A 73 -14.46 6.85 7.94
C PRO A 73 -13.27 6.48 8.84
N GLY A 74 -12.36 7.43 9.01
CA GLY A 74 -11.12 7.24 9.76
C GLY A 74 -10.84 8.43 10.66
N ARG A 75 -10.23 8.15 11.80
CA ARG A 75 -9.64 9.19 12.65
C ARG A 75 -8.13 9.20 12.42
N PRO A 76 -7.52 10.37 12.16
CA PRO A 76 -6.07 10.48 12.14
C PRO A 76 -5.49 9.95 13.45
N GLY A 77 -4.64 8.92 13.36
CA GLY A 77 -3.81 8.48 14.48
C GLY A 77 -2.55 9.35 14.62
N CYS A 78 -1.65 8.91 15.49
CA CYS A 78 -0.27 9.39 15.53
C CYS A 78 0.62 8.14 15.46
N PRO A 79 0.84 7.57 14.26
CA PRO A 79 1.70 6.40 14.14
C PRO A 79 3.12 6.80 14.54
N GLU A 80 3.84 5.84 15.08
CA GLU A 80 5.27 6.01 15.27
C GLU A 80 5.97 6.15 13.90
N PRO A 81 6.90 7.11 13.73
CA PRO A 81 7.65 7.25 12.49
C PRO A 81 8.41 5.97 12.13
N PHE A 82 8.53 5.67 10.84
CA PHE A 82 9.15 4.45 10.33
C PHE A 82 10.58 4.25 10.88
N PHE A 83 11.39 5.33 10.88
CA PHE A 83 12.74 5.31 11.43
C PHE A 83 12.77 4.97 12.91
N VAL A 84 11.83 5.48 13.71
CA VAL A 84 11.78 5.18 15.15
C VAL A 84 11.42 3.72 15.38
N ARG A 85 10.46 3.20 14.59
CA ARG A 85 9.96 1.83 14.73
C ARG A 85 10.96 0.78 14.25
N HIS A 86 11.66 1.04 13.15
CA HIS A 86 12.47 0.05 12.43
C HIS A 86 13.97 0.35 12.42
N GLY A 87 14.40 1.56 12.80
CA GLY A 87 15.82 1.96 12.76
C GLY A 87 16.38 2.11 11.34
N LEU A 88 15.51 2.27 10.33
CA LEU A 88 15.89 2.30 8.91
C LEU A 88 15.49 3.65 8.30
N ARG A 89 16.42 4.32 7.62
CA ARG A 89 16.11 5.46 6.75
C ARG A 89 15.38 4.93 5.52
N ALA A 90 14.19 5.45 5.25
CA ALA A 90 13.29 4.85 4.29
C ALA A 90 12.87 5.80 3.18
N LEU A 91 12.89 5.27 1.96
CA LEU A 91 12.45 5.94 0.75
C LEU A 91 11.34 5.13 0.09
N SER A 92 10.30 5.80 -0.41
CA SER A 92 9.31 5.19 -1.31
C SER A 92 9.36 5.84 -2.68
N VAL A 93 9.59 5.05 -3.72
CA VAL A 93 9.53 5.43 -5.13
C VAL A 93 8.19 4.97 -5.70
N ALA A 94 7.22 5.88 -5.77
CA ALA A 94 5.84 5.53 -6.14
C ALA A 94 5.11 6.67 -6.85
N SER A 95 4.18 6.31 -7.74
CA SER A 95 3.35 7.26 -8.49
C SER A 95 2.06 7.64 -7.75
N GLY A 96 1.48 6.69 -7.02
CA GLY A 96 0.18 6.87 -6.37
C GLY A 96 0.21 7.90 -5.23
N ILE A 97 -0.70 8.88 -5.28
CA ILE A 97 -0.85 9.92 -4.25
C ILE A 97 -1.10 9.35 -2.84
N ILE A 98 -1.71 8.17 -2.75
CA ILE A 98 -1.92 7.47 -1.47
C ILE A 98 -0.58 7.13 -0.83
N TYR A 99 0.39 6.64 -1.61
CA TYR A 99 1.73 6.34 -1.11
C TYR A 99 2.48 7.60 -0.70
N HIS A 100 2.30 8.71 -1.43
CA HIS A 100 2.89 10.00 -1.04
C HIS A 100 2.39 10.44 0.33
N GLY A 101 1.06 10.38 0.54
CA GLY A 101 0.45 10.72 1.82
C GLY A 101 0.83 9.76 2.95
N LEU A 102 0.79 8.46 2.69
CA LEU A 102 1.12 7.43 3.69
C LEU A 102 2.58 7.50 4.14
N CYS A 103 3.51 7.65 3.20
CA CYS A 103 4.93 7.75 3.51
C CYS A 103 5.24 9.03 4.29
N ALA A 104 4.68 10.18 3.87
CA ALA A 104 4.80 11.42 4.64
C ALA A 104 4.22 11.28 6.06
N TYR A 105 3.09 10.60 6.20
CA TYR A 105 2.47 10.33 7.50
C TYR A 105 3.29 9.41 8.40
N LEU A 106 4.11 8.54 7.82
CA LEU A 106 5.06 7.66 8.53
C LEU A 106 6.46 8.26 8.66
N GLY A 107 6.72 9.47 8.16
CA GLY A 107 8.04 10.09 8.18
C GLY A 107 9.07 9.39 7.27
N MET A 108 8.63 8.84 6.14
CA MET A 108 9.47 8.31 5.07
C MET A 108 9.64 9.34 3.96
N ASP A 109 10.79 9.35 3.29
CA ASP A 109 11.01 10.16 2.10
C ASP A 109 10.28 9.55 0.90
N VAL A 110 9.90 10.40 -0.06
CA VAL A 110 9.11 10.00 -1.23
C VAL A 110 9.71 10.57 -2.50
N GLU A 111 10.11 9.67 -3.40
CA GLU A 111 10.36 10.02 -4.79
C GLU A 111 9.07 9.84 -5.59
N LYS A 112 8.60 10.95 -6.18
CA LYS A 112 7.37 10.95 -6.98
C LYS A 112 7.71 10.62 -8.42
N CYS A 113 7.14 9.53 -8.92
CA CYS A 113 7.29 9.12 -10.31
C CYS A 113 5.95 9.13 -11.05
N ALA A 114 5.99 9.08 -12.38
CA ALA A 114 4.81 8.90 -13.22
C ALA A 114 4.71 7.45 -13.70
N ASP A 115 3.49 6.97 -13.92
CA ASP A 115 3.22 5.79 -14.75
C ASP A 115 2.93 6.27 -16.18
N THR A 116 3.56 5.62 -17.16
CA THR A 116 3.38 5.83 -18.60
C THR A 116 2.67 4.63 -19.22
N GLY A 117 2.63 4.55 -20.55
CA GLY A 117 2.15 3.38 -21.28
C GLY A 117 3.13 2.20 -21.32
N ASP A 118 4.31 2.33 -20.70
CA ASP A 118 5.37 1.31 -20.65
C ASP A 118 5.69 0.90 -19.19
N PRO A 119 4.92 -0.04 -18.59
CA PRO A 119 5.13 -0.46 -17.21
C PRO A 119 6.53 -1.02 -16.94
N GLY A 120 7.13 -1.69 -17.93
CA GLY A 120 8.47 -2.28 -17.80
C GLY A 120 9.55 -1.21 -17.74
N GLY A 121 9.53 -0.27 -18.69
CA GLY A 121 10.45 0.86 -18.68
C GLY A 121 10.29 1.76 -17.46
N ASP A 122 9.07 1.94 -16.96
CA ASP A 122 8.83 2.71 -15.74
C ASP A 122 9.37 2.00 -14.49
N LEU A 123 9.19 0.69 -14.37
CA LEU A 123 9.80 -0.09 -13.29
C LEU A 123 11.33 -0.01 -13.35
N ALA A 124 11.93 -0.20 -14.53
CA ALA A 124 13.39 -0.14 -14.69
C ALA A 124 13.95 1.23 -14.27
N LYS A 125 13.30 2.34 -14.63
CA LYS A 125 13.69 3.69 -14.19
C LYS A 125 13.61 3.87 -12.68
N ARG A 126 12.55 3.35 -12.05
CA ARG A 126 12.39 3.40 -10.58
C ARG A 126 13.47 2.59 -9.88
N LEU A 127 13.79 1.42 -10.41
CA LEU A 127 14.87 0.57 -9.91
C LEU A 127 16.23 1.24 -10.09
N ALA A 128 16.51 1.88 -11.23
CA ALA A 128 17.74 2.66 -11.40
C ALA A 128 17.88 3.77 -10.36
N PHE A 129 16.83 4.56 -10.14
CA PHE A 129 16.81 5.58 -9.09
C PHE A 129 17.00 4.98 -7.69
N ALA A 130 16.36 3.85 -7.40
CA ALA A 130 16.52 3.14 -6.14
C ALA A 130 17.98 2.70 -5.92
N ARG A 131 18.65 2.19 -6.97
CA ARG A 131 20.06 1.78 -6.91
C ARG A 131 20.97 2.94 -6.57
N ASP A 132 20.76 4.10 -7.20
CA ASP A 132 21.53 5.32 -6.97
C ASP A 132 21.30 5.92 -5.56
N SER A 133 20.22 5.51 -4.90
CA SER A 133 19.81 5.99 -3.59
C SER A 133 20.28 5.11 -2.43
N LEU A 134 20.90 3.95 -2.68
CA LEU A 134 21.24 2.97 -1.63
C LEU A 134 22.23 3.52 -0.57
N ASP A 135 23.08 4.49 -0.90
CA ASP A 135 24.00 5.09 0.08
C ASP A 135 23.27 5.97 1.12
N GLN A 136 22.06 6.45 0.77
CA GLN A 136 21.28 7.39 1.57
C GLN A 136 20.19 6.70 2.40
N TYR A 137 19.76 5.50 2.02
CA TYR A 137 18.62 4.81 2.61
C TYR A 137 18.92 3.36 2.93
N ASP A 138 18.34 2.87 4.02
CA ASP A 138 18.46 1.49 4.48
C ASP A 138 17.27 0.62 4.04
N PHE A 139 16.18 1.25 3.58
CA PHE A 139 14.99 0.60 3.06
C PHE A 139 14.42 1.40 1.88
N ILE A 140 14.26 0.77 0.72
CA ILE A 140 13.67 1.41 -0.46
C ILE A 140 12.47 0.59 -0.93
N HIS A 141 11.30 1.21 -0.91
CA HIS A 141 10.06 0.64 -1.43
C HIS A 141 9.82 1.15 -2.86
N VAL A 142 9.82 0.24 -3.83
CA VAL A 142 9.49 0.55 -5.23
C VAL A 142 8.12 -0.02 -5.57
N HIS A 143 7.20 0.82 -6.02
CA HIS A 143 5.82 0.41 -6.28
C HIS A 143 5.42 0.63 -7.75
N THR A 144 4.54 -0.24 -8.26
CA THR A 144 3.83 -0.05 -9.53
C THR A 144 2.36 -0.44 -9.39
N LYS A 145 1.45 0.37 -9.93
CA LYS A 145 0.01 0.12 -9.88
C LYS A 145 -0.51 -0.69 -11.08
N ALA A 146 0.31 -0.81 -12.13
CA ALA A 146 -0.09 -1.35 -13.43
C ALA A 146 -0.77 -2.75 -13.40
N PRO A 147 -0.31 -3.73 -12.58
CA PRO A 147 -0.97 -5.04 -12.53
C PRO A 147 -2.42 -4.99 -12.04
N ASP A 148 -2.71 -4.09 -11.10
CA ASP A 148 -4.04 -3.92 -10.51
C ASP A 148 -5.00 -3.24 -11.50
N GLU A 149 -4.55 -2.17 -12.14
CA GLU A 149 -5.33 -1.48 -13.19
C GLU A 149 -5.68 -2.44 -14.33
N ALA A 150 -4.71 -3.25 -14.77
CA ALA A 150 -4.94 -4.27 -15.78
C ALA A 150 -5.96 -5.32 -15.31
N ALA A 151 -5.88 -5.75 -14.05
CA ALA A 151 -6.83 -6.71 -13.47
C ALA A 151 -8.25 -6.17 -13.39
N HIS A 152 -8.44 -4.87 -13.08
CA HIS A 152 -9.75 -4.23 -13.06
C HIS A 152 -10.45 -4.18 -14.42
N THR A 153 -9.71 -4.29 -15.53
CA THR A 153 -10.31 -4.43 -16.87
C THR A 153 -10.94 -5.80 -17.13
N LYS A 154 -10.84 -6.73 -16.18
CA LYS A 154 -11.38 -8.10 -16.27
C LYS A 154 -10.88 -8.88 -17.48
N SER A 155 -9.61 -8.66 -17.82
CA SER A 155 -8.91 -9.35 -18.91
C SER A 155 -7.63 -10.01 -18.40
N PRO A 156 -7.61 -11.34 -18.24
CA PRO A 156 -6.40 -12.08 -17.86
C PRO A 156 -5.23 -11.85 -18.81
N GLU A 157 -5.50 -11.77 -20.13
CA GLU A 157 -4.47 -11.46 -21.14
C GLU A 157 -3.81 -10.10 -20.93
N LYS A 158 -4.58 -9.06 -20.58
CA LYS A 158 -4.01 -7.74 -20.27
C LYS A 158 -3.14 -7.80 -19.02
N LYS A 159 -3.60 -8.45 -17.94
CA LYS A 159 -2.81 -8.60 -16.71
C LYS A 159 -1.51 -9.38 -16.98
N ARG A 160 -1.57 -10.46 -17.76
CA ARG A 160 -0.38 -11.23 -18.16
C ARG A 160 0.65 -10.35 -18.87
N ARG A 161 0.25 -9.60 -19.91
CA ARG A 161 1.16 -8.73 -20.66
C ARG A 161 1.82 -7.66 -19.78
N VAL A 162 1.08 -7.10 -18.82
CA VAL A 162 1.65 -6.13 -17.88
C VAL A 162 2.67 -6.80 -16.97
N ILE A 163 2.39 -7.99 -16.44
CA ILE A 163 3.36 -8.74 -15.62
C ILE A 163 4.59 -9.12 -16.44
N GLU A 164 4.44 -9.58 -17.69
CA GLU A 164 5.57 -9.86 -18.60
C GLU A 164 6.43 -8.61 -18.88
N ALA A 165 5.80 -7.44 -19.07
CA ALA A 165 6.53 -6.20 -19.24
C ALA A 165 7.30 -5.79 -17.96
N LEU A 166 6.69 -5.96 -16.79
CA LEU A 166 7.34 -5.71 -15.51
C LEU A 166 8.49 -6.69 -15.25
N ASP A 167 8.33 -7.96 -15.57
CA ASP A 167 9.39 -8.96 -15.48
C ASP A 167 10.59 -8.58 -16.35
N ALA A 168 10.34 -8.15 -17.60
CA ALA A 168 11.39 -7.64 -18.48
C ALA A 168 12.07 -6.36 -17.96
N GLY A 169 11.32 -5.46 -17.30
CA GLY A 169 11.85 -4.26 -16.66
C GLY A 169 12.68 -4.57 -15.40
N LEU A 170 12.21 -5.51 -14.58
CA LEU A 170 12.92 -6.02 -13.41
C LEU A 170 14.22 -6.71 -13.84
N GLY A 171 14.17 -7.57 -14.85
CA GLY A 171 15.32 -8.30 -15.38
C GLY A 171 16.46 -7.41 -15.89
N GLN A 172 16.17 -6.17 -16.30
CA GLN A 172 17.21 -5.21 -16.69
C GLN A 172 18.05 -4.70 -15.51
N MET A 173 17.51 -4.74 -14.30
CA MET A 173 18.09 -4.08 -13.13
C MET A 173 18.38 -5.04 -11.97
N VAL A 174 17.72 -6.20 -11.91
CA VAL A 174 17.74 -7.09 -10.74
C VAL A 174 19.15 -7.59 -10.39
N ASP A 175 19.97 -7.91 -11.39
CA ASP A 175 21.34 -8.39 -11.17
C ASP A 175 22.19 -7.34 -10.44
N ALA A 176 21.99 -6.05 -10.73
CA ALA A 176 22.70 -4.95 -10.06
C ALA A 176 22.37 -4.81 -8.55
N PHE A 177 21.28 -5.44 -8.10
CA PHE A 177 20.93 -5.56 -6.68
C PHE A 177 21.37 -6.92 -6.11
N LEU A 178 21.20 -8.01 -6.85
CA LEU A 178 21.55 -9.36 -6.37
C LEU A 178 23.07 -9.59 -6.25
N ASP A 179 23.86 -8.90 -7.07
CA ASP A 179 25.33 -8.93 -7.01
C ASP A 179 25.90 -8.07 -5.87
N ASP A 180 25.09 -7.21 -5.25
CA ASP A 180 25.51 -6.37 -4.13
C ASP A 180 25.35 -7.12 -2.80
N PRO A 181 26.46 -7.42 -2.08
CA PRO A 181 26.40 -8.17 -0.83
C PRO A 181 25.74 -7.39 0.33
N GLY A 182 25.48 -6.09 0.15
CA GLY A 182 24.78 -5.25 1.13
C GLY A 182 23.27 -5.20 0.94
N VAL A 183 22.72 -5.84 -0.09
CA VAL A 183 21.32 -5.67 -0.50
C VAL A 183 20.51 -6.95 -0.35
N VAL A 184 19.33 -6.81 0.24
CA VAL A 184 18.26 -7.83 0.22
C VAL A 184 17.13 -7.31 -0.65
N VAL A 185 16.72 -8.12 -1.62
CA VAL A 185 15.62 -7.84 -2.55
C VAL A 185 14.40 -8.66 -2.13
N ALA A 186 13.23 -8.03 -2.08
CA ALA A 186 11.97 -8.72 -1.90
C ALA A 186 10.96 -8.28 -2.95
N VAL A 187 10.22 -9.24 -3.51
CA VAL A 187 9.16 -8.99 -4.49
C VAL A 187 7.87 -9.65 -4.00
N THR A 188 6.80 -8.86 -3.95
CA THR A 188 5.47 -9.32 -3.56
C THR A 188 4.40 -8.33 -4.06
N ALA A 189 3.15 -8.59 -3.74
CA ALA A 189 2.03 -7.68 -3.95
C ALA A 189 1.44 -7.26 -2.59
N ASP A 190 0.76 -6.12 -2.55
CA ASP A 190 0.02 -5.67 -1.37
C ASP A 190 -1.30 -6.42 -1.20
N HIS A 191 -1.93 -6.82 -2.30
CA HIS A 191 -3.13 -7.64 -2.30
C HIS A 191 -3.37 -8.38 -3.63
N SER A 192 -4.31 -9.34 -3.61
CA SER A 192 -4.77 -10.06 -4.78
C SER A 192 -5.93 -9.32 -5.47
N THR A 193 -5.78 -9.05 -6.76
CA THR A 193 -6.83 -8.49 -7.63
C THR A 193 -7.09 -9.46 -8.79
N PRO A 194 -8.22 -10.18 -8.79
CA PRO A 194 -8.52 -11.16 -9.82
C PRO A 194 -8.90 -10.48 -11.14
N SER A 195 -8.26 -10.90 -12.23
CA SER A 195 -8.52 -10.41 -13.60
C SER A 195 -9.72 -11.07 -14.28
N ALA A 196 -10.48 -11.88 -13.55
CA ALA A 196 -11.71 -12.50 -14.01
C ALA A 196 -12.72 -12.55 -12.85
N GLY A 197 -14.00 -12.75 -13.18
CA GLY A 197 -15.06 -12.83 -12.18
C GLY A 197 -15.44 -11.47 -11.56
N PRO A 198 -16.40 -11.49 -10.61
CA PRO A 198 -17.06 -10.28 -10.13
C PRO A 198 -16.29 -9.53 -9.03
N LEU A 199 -15.32 -10.17 -8.37
CA LEU A 199 -14.61 -9.58 -7.23
C LEU A 199 -13.73 -8.41 -7.66
N ILE A 200 -13.73 -7.31 -6.92
CA ILE A 200 -12.82 -6.19 -7.14
C ILE A 200 -11.42 -6.60 -6.66
N HIS A 201 -11.26 -6.82 -5.36
CA HIS A 201 -10.10 -7.50 -4.75
C HIS A 201 -10.56 -8.83 -4.13
N CYS A 202 -9.64 -9.76 -3.88
CA CYS A 202 -9.94 -11.00 -3.17
C CYS A 202 -8.97 -11.26 -2.01
N GLY A 203 -9.35 -12.19 -1.13
CA GLY A 203 -8.56 -12.60 0.04
C GLY A 203 -7.56 -13.72 -0.24
N GLU A 204 -7.28 -14.03 -1.51
CA GLU A 204 -6.26 -15.02 -1.88
C GLU A 204 -4.87 -14.50 -1.48
N PRO A 205 -3.98 -15.38 -0.98
CA PRO A 205 -2.62 -14.98 -0.63
C PRO A 205 -1.84 -14.50 -1.86
N VAL A 206 -0.81 -13.69 -1.61
CA VAL A 206 0.08 -13.16 -2.64
C VAL A 206 1.44 -13.86 -2.55
N PRO A 207 2.14 -14.09 -3.68
CA PRO A 207 3.46 -14.69 -3.66
C PRO A 207 4.49 -13.72 -3.07
N LEU A 208 5.45 -14.24 -2.31
CA LEU A 208 6.57 -13.49 -1.74
C LEU A 208 7.86 -14.23 -2.04
N VAL A 209 8.84 -13.51 -2.58
CA VAL A 209 10.23 -13.97 -2.70
C VAL A 209 11.13 -12.99 -1.98
N VAL A 210 12.13 -13.52 -1.27
CA VAL A 210 13.21 -12.75 -0.64
C VAL A 210 14.52 -13.34 -1.12
N CYS A 211 15.38 -12.51 -1.71
CA CYS A 211 16.67 -12.87 -2.28
C CYS A 211 17.74 -11.96 -1.69
N GLY A 212 18.90 -12.53 -1.41
CA GLY A 212 20.05 -11.76 -0.94
C GLY A 212 21.07 -12.65 -0.21
N PRO A 213 22.23 -12.09 0.14
CA PRO A 213 23.22 -12.78 0.94
C PRO A 213 22.64 -13.29 2.26
N GLY A 214 23.03 -14.48 2.68
CA GLY A 214 22.56 -15.10 3.94
C GLY A 214 21.14 -15.66 3.92
N VAL A 215 20.32 -15.34 2.90
CA VAL A 215 18.98 -15.91 2.76
C VAL A 215 19.07 -17.39 2.35
N ARG A 216 18.38 -18.26 3.09
CA ARG A 216 18.33 -19.69 2.77
C ARG A 216 17.47 -19.92 1.54
N ARG A 217 18.06 -20.48 0.49
CA ARG A 217 17.37 -20.85 -0.75
C ARG A 217 16.69 -22.21 -0.60
N ASP A 218 15.41 -22.27 -0.94
CA ASP A 218 14.64 -23.52 -1.02
C ASP A 218 14.67 -24.12 -2.45
N ALA A 219 13.80 -25.09 -2.72
CA ALA A 219 13.75 -25.78 -4.00
C ALA A 219 12.85 -25.09 -5.05
N VAL A 220 12.20 -23.97 -4.71
CA VAL A 220 11.30 -23.26 -5.61
C VAL A 220 12.12 -22.53 -6.68
N THR A 221 11.71 -22.68 -7.95
CA THR A 221 12.44 -22.12 -9.11
C THR A 221 11.59 -21.20 -9.98
N ARG A 222 10.34 -20.94 -9.58
CA ARG A 222 9.37 -20.11 -10.32
C ARG A 222 8.61 -19.20 -9.35
N PHE A 223 8.28 -18.00 -9.82
CA PHE A 223 7.52 -17.02 -9.04
C PHE A 223 6.10 -16.91 -9.57
N ASP A 224 5.22 -17.73 -9.00
CA ASP A 224 3.78 -17.75 -9.24
C ASP A 224 3.08 -18.21 -7.95
N GLU A 225 1.75 -18.07 -7.89
CA GLU A 225 0.97 -18.36 -6.67
C GLU A 225 1.11 -19.82 -6.22
N VAL A 226 1.20 -20.78 -7.15
CA VAL A 226 1.26 -22.22 -6.85
C VAL A 226 2.65 -22.61 -6.39
N ALA A 227 3.70 -22.13 -7.07
CA ALA A 227 5.07 -22.42 -6.72
C ALA A 227 5.47 -21.77 -5.38
N ALA A 228 5.04 -20.52 -5.13
CA ALA A 228 5.33 -19.80 -3.90
C ALA A 228 4.70 -20.45 -2.66
N ALA A 229 3.55 -21.13 -2.81
CA ALA A 229 2.91 -21.87 -1.71
C ALA A 229 3.77 -23.03 -1.15
N CYS A 230 4.73 -23.52 -1.94
CA CYS A 230 5.69 -24.55 -1.54
C CYS A 230 6.99 -23.99 -0.94
N GLY A 231 7.13 -22.66 -0.84
CA GLY A 231 8.34 -22.00 -0.36
C GLY A 231 8.58 -22.15 1.14
N ALA A 232 9.84 -22.12 1.55
CA ALA A 232 10.25 -22.32 2.95
C ALA A 232 9.82 -21.17 3.88
N LEU A 233 9.45 -20.00 3.33
CA LEU A 233 8.88 -18.88 4.10
C LEU A 233 7.48 -19.19 4.64
N GLY A 234 6.77 -20.18 4.07
CA GLY A 234 5.40 -20.47 4.42
C GLY A 234 4.46 -19.32 4.05
N HIS A 235 3.59 -18.92 4.99
CA HIS A 235 2.55 -17.92 4.75
C HIS A 235 2.64 -16.78 5.77
N PRO A 236 3.70 -15.94 5.71
CA PRO A 236 3.83 -14.81 6.61
C PRO A 236 2.69 -13.82 6.37
N ARG A 237 2.14 -13.26 7.45
CA ARG A 237 1.15 -12.19 7.36
C ARG A 237 1.84 -10.90 6.95
N GLY A 238 1.08 -9.95 6.38
CA GLY A 238 1.63 -8.63 6.02
C GLY A 238 2.32 -7.91 7.19
N THR A 239 1.82 -8.10 8.42
CA THR A 239 2.42 -7.57 9.65
C THR A 239 3.76 -8.21 10.03
N GLU A 240 4.12 -9.34 9.43
CA GLU A 240 5.34 -10.11 9.68
C GLU A 240 6.40 -9.88 8.61
N LEU A 241 6.07 -9.21 7.49
CA LEU A 241 7.01 -8.97 6.38
C LEU A 241 8.29 -8.27 6.86
N MET A 242 8.18 -7.20 7.65
CA MET A 242 9.36 -6.50 8.18
C MET A 242 10.23 -7.39 9.08
N ARG A 243 9.66 -8.43 9.70
CA ARG A 243 10.44 -9.42 10.48
C ARG A 243 11.26 -10.32 9.58
N VAL A 244 10.66 -10.77 8.47
CA VAL A 244 11.36 -11.55 7.44
C VAL A 244 12.52 -10.72 6.86
N LEU A 245 12.24 -9.48 6.45
CA LEU A 245 13.25 -8.62 5.82
C LEU A 245 14.38 -8.25 6.78
N GLN A 246 14.08 -7.86 8.03
CA GLN A 246 15.14 -7.51 8.98
C GLN A 246 15.96 -8.71 9.42
N ASN A 247 15.37 -9.91 9.49
CA ASN A 247 16.15 -11.12 9.68
C ASN A 247 17.09 -11.36 8.49
N ALA A 248 16.62 -11.20 7.25
CA ALA A 248 17.45 -11.34 6.05
C ALA A 248 18.59 -10.31 5.98
N MET A 249 18.42 -9.13 6.60
CA MET A 249 19.43 -8.08 6.69
C MET A 249 20.35 -8.20 7.93
N ASP A 250 20.27 -9.30 8.70
CA ASP A 250 20.97 -9.47 9.99
C ASP A 250 20.69 -8.33 11.00
N ARG A 251 19.52 -7.70 10.90
CA ARG A 251 19.01 -6.63 11.79
C ARG A 251 17.89 -7.11 12.71
N ALA A 252 17.59 -8.40 12.70
CA ALA A 252 16.66 -8.96 13.67
C ALA A 252 17.22 -8.84 15.09
N ARG A 253 16.31 -8.60 16.03
CA ARG A 253 16.63 -8.46 17.45
C ARG A 253 16.25 -9.73 18.20
N LEU A 254 17.08 -10.13 19.16
CA LEU A 254 16.74 -11.24 20.05
C LEU A 254 15.49 -10.89 20.87
N ALA A 255 14.47 -11.75 20.81
CA ALA A 255 13.24 -11.56 21.54
C ALA A 255 13.49 -11.47 23.06
N GLY A 256 12.85 -10.49 23.72
CA GLY A 256 12.91 -10.33 25.17
C GLY A 256 13.96 -9.35 25.68
N ILE A 257 14.90 -8.88 24.84
CA ILE A 257 15.77 -7.75 25.23
C ILE A 257 14.88 -6.53 25.54
N ARG A 258 15.29 -5.66 26.47
CA ARG A 258 14.56 -4.44 26.87
C ARG A 258 15.51 -3.24 27.00
N GLU A 259 15.79 -2.60 25.87
CA GLU A 259 16.72 -1.46 25.78
C GLU A 259 16.01 -0.11 25.61
N THR A 260 14.73 -0.13 25.24
CA THR A 260 13.84 1.03 25.22
C THR A 260 12.62 0.80 26.11
N ALA A 261 11.92 1.88 26.49
CA ALA A 261 10.70 1.78 27.30
C ALA A 261 9.60 0.98 26.59
N ASP A 262 9.49 1.13 25.27
CA ASP A 262 8.59 0.34 24.44
C ASP A 262 9.27 -0.94 23.97
N PRO A 263 8.60 -2.11 24.00
CA PRO A 263 9.10 -3.32 23.39
C PRO A 263 9.35 -3.15 21.88
N ARG A 264 10.51 -3.61 21.40
CA ARG A 264 10.89 -3.54 19.98
C ARG A 264 11.12 -4.93 19.41
N ASP A 265 10.58 -5.18 18.22
CA ASP A 265 10.89 -6.38 17.43
C ASP A 265 12.24 -6.26 16.70
N PHE A 266 12.78 -5.05 16.65
CA PHE A 266 13.85 -4.61 15.76
C PHE A 266 14.82 -3.70 16.51
N TRP A 267 16.03 -3.50 15.98
CA TRP A 267 16.92 -2.48 16.50
C TRP A 267 16.30 -1.10 16.23
N PRO A 268 15.88 -0.36 17.27
CA PRO A 268 15.27 0.94 17.09
C PRO A 268 16.33 1.96 16.65
N ALA A 269 15.88 3.20 16.38
CA ALA A 269 16.79 4.34 16.31
C ALA A 269 17.75 4.36 17.54
N PRO A 270 18.99 4.88 17.38
CA PRO A 270 19.98 4.90 18.46
C PRO A 270 19.40 5.40 19.79
N CYS A 271 19.59 4.62 20.86
CA CYS A 271 19.09 4.94 22.19
C CYS A 271 20.02 5.90 22.93
N ALA A 272 19.47 6.59 23.93
CA ALA A 272 20.28 7.48 24.76
C ALA A 272 21.36 6.69 25.51
N PRO A 273 22.64 7.12 25.46
CA PRO A 273 23.71 6.41 26.15
C PRO A 273 23.54 6.49 27.67
N PHE A 274 23.94 5.44 28.37
CA PHE A 274 24.10 5.48 29.81
C PHE A 274 25.19 6.48 30.18
N ARG A 275 24.83 7.54 30.91
CA ARG A 275 25.78 8.60 31.30
C ARG A 275 26.34 8.32 32.68
N VAL A 276 27.64 8.08 32.77
CA VAL A 276 28.40 8.05 34.03
C VAL A 276 28.87 9.48 34.32
N ARG A 277 28.69 9.95 35.56
CA ARG A 277 29.20 11.24 36.03
C ARG A 277 30.59 11.10 36.60
#